data_AF-A0A968U0U5-F1
#
_entry.id   AF-A0A968U0U5-F1
#
_cell.length_a   1.000
_cell.length_b   1.000
_cell.length_c   1.000
_cell.angle_alpha   90.00
_cell.angle_beta   90.00
_cell.angle_gamma   90.00
#
_symmetry.space_group_name_H-M   'P 1'
#
loop_
_entity.id
_entity.type
_entity.pdbx_description
1 polymer ?
#
loop_
_entity_poly.entity_id
_entity_poly.type
_entity_poly.pdbx_seq_one_letter_code
_entity_poly.pdbx_strand_id
1 'polypeptide(L)' 'MKPIKKQIVTDEAMRPVAVLIDYEDWQAIEEILKAYQEQDITPALSDYAGAIQLTVDPLDYQQQIREEWS' A
#
# COMPACT_ATOMS: atom_id res chain seq x y z
N MET A 1 13.44 -7.60 15.79
CA MET A 1 12.88 -8.48 14.74
C MET A 1 13.95 -9.46 14.32
N LYS A 2 13.62 -10.76 14.22
CA LYS A 2 14.53 -11.74 13.63
C LYS A 2 14.72 -11.42 12.13
N PRO A 3 15.91 -11.68 11.55
CA PRO A 3 16.09 -11.52 10.11
C PRO A 3 15.25 -12.58 9.40
N ILE A 4 14.24 -12.15 8.66
CA ILE A 4 13.38 -13.03 7.86
C ILE A 4 14.07 -13.33 6.54
N LYS A 5 14.27 -14.61 6.25
CA LYS A 5 14.87 -15.02 4.99
C LYS A 5 13.78 -15.14 3.92
N LYS A 6 13.92 -14.34 2.86
CA LYS A 6 13.01 -14.38 1.71
C LYS A 6 13.78 -14.57 0.42
N GLN A 7 13.22 -15.37 -0.48
CA GLN A 7 13.73 -15.55 -1.83
C GLN A 7 12.68 -15.05 -2.82
N ILE A 8 13.09 -14.15 -3.71
CA ILE A 8 12.23 -13.65 -4.78
C ILE A 8 12.41 -14.58 -5.98
N VAL A 9 11.33 -15.21 -6.41
CA VAL A 9 11.28 -16.03 -7.62
C VAL A 9 10.92 -15.12 -8.79
N THR A 10 11.72 -15.19 -9.84
CA THR A 10 11.54 -14.41 -11.06
C THR A 10 11.21 -15.30 -12.25
N ASP A 11 10.50 -14.75 -13.23
CA ASP A 11 10.24 -15.41 -14.52
C ASP A 11 11.43 -15.32 -15.47
N GLU A 12 11.27 -15.87 -16.68
CA GLU A 12 12.28 -15.85 -17.74
C GLU A 12 12.67 -14.42 -18.18
N ALA A 13 11.80 -13.44 -17.95
CA ALA A 13 12.05 -12.03 -18.23
C ALA A 13 12.60 -11.26 -17.01
N MET A 14 13.07 -11.97 -15.97
CA MET A 14 13.59 -11.42 -14.71
C MET A 14 12.56 -10.60 -13.92
N ARG A 15 11.26 -10.81 -14.16
CA ARG A 15 10.18 -10.14 -13.42
C ARG A 15 9.81 -10.96 -12.19
N PRO A 16 9.63 -10.33 -11.01
CA PRO A 16 9.27 -11.06 -9.81
C PRO A 16 7.84 -11.61 -9.91
N VAL A 17 7.68 -12.91 -9.67
CA VAL A 17 6.39 -13.61 -9.72
C VAL A 17 5.93 -14.08 -8.35
N ALA A 18 6.87 -14.51 -7.50
CA ALA A 18 6.55 -15.01 -6.17
C ALA A 18 7.65 -14.70 -5.15
N VAL A 19 7.28 -14.77 -3.88
CA VAL A 19 8.22 -14.70 -2.77
C VAL A 19 8.09 -15.99 -1.97
N LEU A 20 9.19 -16.71 -1.82
CA LEU A 20 9.31 -17.89 -0.97
C LEU A 20 9.85 -17.45 0.39
N ILE A 21 9.17 -17.89 1.44
CA ILE A 21 9.53 -17.65 2.83
C ILE A 21 9.45 -19.00 3.54
N ASP A 22 10.42 -19.28 4.41
CA ASP A 22 10.39 -20.49 5.22
C ASP A 22 9.14 -20.48 6.13
N TYR A 23 8.56 -21.65 6.38
CA TYR A 23 7.29 -21.74 7.07
C TYR A 23 7.32 -21.17 8.50
N GLU A 24 8.42 -21.36 9.23
CA GLU A 24 8.61 -20.80 10.58
C GLU A 24 8.62 -19.26 10.56
N ASP A 25 9.31 -18.68 9.57
CA ASP A 25 9.34 -17.24 9.35
C ASP A 25 7.96 -16.71 8.95
N TRP A 26 7.22 -17.45 8.12
CA TRP A 26 5.84 -17.13 7.76
C TRP A 26 4.92 -17.07 9.00
N GLN A 27 4.98 -18.07 9.88
CA GLN A 27 4.18 -18.09 11.10
C GLN A 27 4.49 -16.88 12.01
N ALA A 28 5.77 -16.53 12.15
CA ALA A 28 6.16 -15.35 12.93
C ALA A 28 5.62 -14.04 12.33
N ILE A 29 5.61 -13.90 10.99
CA ILE A 29 4.98 -12.76 10.32
C ILE A 29 3.48 -12.73 10.61
N GLU A 30 2.80 -13.88 10.54
CA GLU A 30 1.36 -13.98 10.78
C GLU A 30 0.98 -13.53 12.19
N GLU A 31 1.73 -13.95 13.21
CA GLU A 31 1.51 -13.51 14.59
C GLU A 31 1.69 -12.00 14.77
N ILE A 32 2.73 -11.43 14.13
CA ILE A 32 2.95 -9.98 14.13
C ILE A 32 1.77 -9.28 13.47
N LEU A 33 1.34 -9.72 12.29
CA LEU A 33 0.24 -9.10 11.53
C LEU A 33 -1.10 -9.17 12.27
N LYS A 34 -1.37 -10.25 13.01
CA LYS A 34 -2.59 -10.35 13.84
C LYS A 34 -2.63 -9.26 14.90
N ALA A 35 -1.50 -9.00 15.58
CA ALA A 35 -1.42 -7.91 16.56
C ALA A 35 -1.64 -6.53 15.93
N TYR A 36 -1.22 -6.33 14.66
CA TYR A 36 -1.49 -5.09 13.92
C TYR A 36 -2.95 -4.98 13.45
N GLN A 37 -3.58 -6.07 13.01
CA GLN A 37 -4.99 -6.06 12.61
C GLN A 37 -5.94 -5.70 13.77
N GLU A 38 -5.63 -6.14 14.98
CA GLU A 38 -6.40 -5.77 16.18
C GLU A 38 -6.17 -4.29 16.58
N GLN A 39 -5.07 -3.70 16.13
CA GLN A 39 -4.73 -2.29 16.33
C GLN A 39 -5.11 -1.40 15.13
N ASP A 40 -5.63 -1.98 14.05
CA ASP A 40 -5.90 -1.25 12.82
C ASP A 40 -7.14 -0.38 13.02
N ILE A 41 -6.91 0.85 13.47
CA ILE A 41 -7.84 1.97 13.40
C ILE A 41 -7.90 2.47 11.95
N THR A 42 -7.73 1.59 10.96
CA THR A 42 -7.93 1.97 9.56
C THR A 42 -9.37 2.42 9.42
N PRO A 43 -9.61 3.71 9.12
CA PRO A 43 -10.96 4.18 8.88
C PRO A 43 -11.56 3.32 7.77
N ALA A 44 -12.80 2.87 7.98
CA ALA A 44 -13.46 2.02 7.02
C ALA A 44 -13.56 2.79 5.71
N LEU A 45 -13.40 2.11 4.56
CA LEU A 45 -13.58 2.76 3.25
C LEU A 45 -14.94 3.46 3.12
N SER A 46 -15.94 2.97 3.86
CA SER A 46 -17.25 3.61 4.01
C SER A 46 -17.20 5.02 4.60
N ASP A 47 -16.22 5.31 5.45
CA ASP A 47 -16.06 6.62 6.11
C ASP A 47 -15.71 7.73 5.10
N TYR A 48 -15.22 7.33 3.92
CA TYR A 48 -14.93 8.21 2.80
C TYR A 48 -15.93 8.08 1.65
N ALA A 49 -16.98 7.27 1.80
CA ALA A 49 -17.99 7.09 0.76
C ALA A 49 -18.76 8.39 0.52
N GLY A 50 -18.68 8.93 -0.69
CA GLY A 50 -19.33 10.20 -1.06
C GLY A 50 -18.63 11.45 -0.51
N ALA A 51 -17.51 11.31 0.21
CA ALA A 51 -16.69 12.43 0.64
C ALA A 51 -15.61 12.72 -0.41
N ILE A 52 -15.69 13.89 -1.04
CA ILE A 52 -14.58 14.43 -1.84
C ILE A 52 -14.03 15.62 -1.06
N GLN A 53 -12.92 15.41 -0.35
CA GLN A 53 -12.21 16.48 0.36
C GLN A 53 -11.17 17.09 -0.58
N LEU A 54 -11.57 18.08 -1.37
CA LEU A 54 -10.63 18.81 -2.23
C LEU A 54 -9.82 19.79 -1.38
N THR A 55 -8.50 19.78 -1.57
CA THR A 55 -7.58 20.72 -0.92
C THR A 55 -7.44 22.04 -1.69
N VAL A 56 -7.82 22.03 -2.96
CA VAL A 56 -7.76 23.17 -3.88
C VAL A 56 -9.09 23.27 -4.60
N ASP A 57 -9.55 24.50 -4.85
CA ASP A 57 -10.72 24.71 -5.69
C ASP A 57 -10.46 24.15 -7.11
N PRO A 58 -11.37 23.33 -7.66
CA PRO A 58 -11.19 22.74 -8.99
C PRO A 58 -10.92 23.75 -10.09
N LEU A 59 -11.55 24.93 -10.02
CA LEU A 59 -11.44 25.96 -11.05
C LEU A 59 -10.07 26.63 -10.99
N ASP A 60 -9.57 26.90 -9.78
CA ASP A 60 -8.23 27.44 -9.56
C ASP A 60 -7.16 26.47 -10.06
N TYR A 61 -7.30 25.17 -9.75
CA TYR A 61 -6.39 24.14 -10.25
C TYR A 61 -6.40 24.06 -11.78
N GLN A 62 -7.57 24.14 -12.42
CA GLN A 62 -7.69 24.13 -13.88
C GLN A 62 -7.03 25.35 -14.52
N GLN A 63 -7.14 26.53 -13.91
CA GLN A 63 -6.48 27.74 -14.38
C GLN A 63 -4.96 27.60 -14.28
N GLN A 64 -4.44 27.14 -13.14
CA GLN A 64 -3.01 26.94 -12.94
C GLN A 64 -2.41 26.00 -13.99
N ILE A 65 -3.01 24.82 -14.20
CA ILE A 65 -2.53 23.87 -15.21
C ILE A 65 -2.55 24.44 -16.62
N ARG A 66 -3.52 25.30 -16.94
CA ARG A 66 -3.59 25.96 -18.25
C ARG A 66 -2.48 27.00 -18.42
N GLU A 67 -2.17 27.76 -17.37
CA GLU A 67 -1.11 28.76 -17.37
C GLU A 67 0.28 28.13 -17.44
N GLU A 68 0.49 26.96 -16.82
CA GLU A 68 1.76 26.22 -16.86
C GLU A 68 2.19 25.78 -18.27
N TRP A 69 1.26 25.74 -19.23
CA TRP A 69 1.50 25.29 -20.61
C TRP A 69 1.46 26.45 -21.64
N SER A 70 1.32 27.70 -21.18
CA SER A 70 1.44 28.91 -22.02
C SER A 70 2.85 29.48 -21.98
#